data_AF-A0A662K1U9-F1
#
_entry.id   AF-A0A662K1U9-F1
#
_cell.length_a   1.000
_cell.length_b   1.000
_cell.length_c   1.000
_cell.angle_alpha   90.00
_cell.angle_beta   90.00
_cell.angle_gamma   90.00
#
_symmetry.space_group_name_H-M   'P 1'
#
loop_
_entity.id
_entity.type
_entity.pdbx_description
1 polymer ?
#
loop_
_entity_poly.entity_id
_entity_poly.type
_entity_poly.pdbx_seq_one_letter_code
_entity_poly.pdbx_strand_id
1 'polypeptide(L)'
;MKKRIFREYILPINVVILVIGIFLVIMGVIWIWFNSLKLDGFTDLIYLISGYNYWLFGIGILLLGISIWYIFDFYRKKKFVLEELKTDKRSEFIKKHLEVEDAVKYLQSKYKKMLEEKKRELKIK
;
A
#
# COMPACT_ATOMS: atom_id res chain seq x y z
N MET A 1 19.89 -6.99 -6.76
CA MET A 1 19.24 -5.87 -7.50
C MET A 1 17.71 -5.98 -7.53
N LYS A 2 17.11 -7.09 -7.99
CA LYS A 2 15.64 -7.30 -8.10
C LYS A 2 14.82 -6.98 -6.83
N LYS A 3 15.23 -7.45 -5.64
CA LYS A 3 14.51 -7.25 -4.35
C LYS A 3 14.53 -5.81 -3.80
N ARG A 4 15.41 -4.94 -4.32
CA ARG A 4 15.53 -3.54 -3.85
C ARG A 4 14.56 -2.64 -4.62
N ILE A 5 14.50 -2.85 -5.93
CA ILE A 5 13.60 -2.16 -6.87
C ILE A 5 12.13 -2.44 -6.49
N PHE A 6 11.74 -3.72 -6.38
CA PHE A 6 10.36 -4.09 -6.01
C PHE A 6 9.85 -3.42 -4.73
N ARG A 7 10.75 -3.22 -3.75
CA ARG A 7 10.42 -2.63 -2.45
C ARG A 7 10.22 -1.12 -2.49
N GLU A 8 10.86 -0.45 -3.45
CA GLU A 8 10.70 0.98 -3.67
C GLU A 8 9.42 1.28 -4.44
N TYR A 9 9.03 0.39 -5.36
CA TYR A 9 7.82 0.54 -6.18
C TYR A 9 6.57 -0.09 -5.58
N ILE A 10 6.64 -0.87 -4.50
CA ILE A 10 5.46 -1.55 -3.93
C ILE A 10 4.37 -0.57 -3.49
N LEU A 11 4.77 0.59 -2.96
CA LEU A 11 3.88 1.65 -2.52
C LEU A 11 3.17 2.33 -3.71
N PRO A 12 3.88 2.85 -4.73
CA PRO A 12 3.21 3.43 -5.89
C PRO A 12 2.40 2.39 -6.68
N ILE A 13 2.83 1.12 -6.74
CA ILE A 13 2.04 0.04 -7.34
C ILE A 13 0.71 -0.14 -6.60
N ASN A 14 0.72 -0.21 -5.27
CA ASN A 14 -0.51 -0.32 -4.49
C ASN A 14 -1.42 0.90 -4.64
N VAL A 15 -0.87 2.11 -4.80
CA VAL A 15 -1.65 3.32 -5.10
C VAL A 15 -2.31 3.21 -6.48
N VAL A 16 -1.59 2.73 -7.50
CA VAL A 16 -2.17 2.52 -8.84
C VAL A 16 -3.28 1.47 -8.80
N ILE A 17 -3.06 0.35 -8.10
CA ILE A 17 -4.09 -0.70 -7.91
C ILE A 17 -5.31 -0.13 -7.19
N LEU A 18 -5.12 0.73 -6.19
CA LEU A 18 -6.21 1.41 -5.50
C LEU A 18 -7.02 2.29 -6.46
N VAL A 19 -6.37 3.09 -7.29
CA VAL A 19 -7.06 3.93 -8.31
C VAL A 19 -7.85 3.08 -9.29
N ILE A 20 -7.28 1.97 -9.78
CA ILE A 20 -7.96 1.03 -10.66
C ILE A 20 -9.16 0.39 -9.95
N GLY A 21 -8.98 -0.02 -8.68
CA GLY A 21 -10.06 -0.56 -7.85
C GLY A 21 -11.21 0.42 -7.68
N ILE A 22 -10.92 1.71 -7.44
CA ILE A 22 -11.94 2.77 -7.33
C ILE A 22 -12.73 2.85 -8.64
N PHE A 23 -12.01 2.88 -9.77
CA PHE A 23 -12.64 2.98 -11.09
C PHE A 23 -13.58 1.81 -11.37
N LEU A 24 -13.14 0.57 -11.08
CA LEU A 24 -13.97 -0.64 -11.24
C LEU A 24 -15.21 -0.62 -10.34
N VAL A 25 -15.06 -0.16 -9.09
CA VAL A 25 -16.20 -0.02 -8.19
C VAL A 25 -17.19 1.02 -8.70
N ILE A 26 -16.73 2.18 -9.17
CA ILE A 26 -17.60 3.23 -9.73
C ILE A 26 -18.36 2.69 -10.95
N MET A 27 -17.68 2.00 -11.87
CA MET A 27 -18.33 1.38 -13.03
C MET A 27 -19.43 0.39 -12.61
N GLY A 28 -19.13 -0.47 -11.62
CA GLY A 28 -20.10 -1.41 -11.07
C GLY A 28 -21.28 -0.72 -10.38
N VAL A 29 -21.04 0.37 -9.62
CA VAL A 29 -22.11 1.14 -8.99
C VAL A 29 -23.04 1.75 -10.04
N ILE A 30 -22.47 2.36 -11.09
CA ILE A 30 -23.25 2.96 -12.17
C ILE A 30 -24.09 1.89 -12.87
N TRP A 31 -23.52 0.71 -13.15
CA TRP A 31 -24.25 -0.40 -13.76
C TRP A 31 -25.41 -0.91 -12.92
N ILE A 32 -25.20 -1.12 -11.62
CA ILE A 32 -26.19 -1.76 -10.73
C ILE A 32 -27.30 -0.77 -10.35
N TRP A 33 -26.94 0.46 -9.98
CA TRP A 33 -27.88 1.43 -9.42
C TRP A 33 -28.32 2.53 -10.39
N PHE A 34 -27.53 2.81 -11.43
CA PHE A 34 -27.76 3.94 -12.33
C PHE A 34 -27.78 3.53 -13.82
N ASN A 35 -28.36 2.37 -14.12
CA ASN A 35 -28.50 1.86 -15.49
C ASN A 35 -29.34 2.77 -16.42
N SER A 36 -29.97 3.82 -15.90
CA SER A 36 -30.71 4.82 -16.67
C SER A 36 -29.91 6.09 -16.99
N LEU A 37 -28.72 6.27 -16.40
CA LEU A 37 -27.85 7.41 -16.68
C LEU A 37 -27.14 7.19 -18.02
N LYS A 38 -27.44 8.04 -19.01
CA LYS A 38 -26.68 8.09 -20.26
C LYS A 38 -25.52 9.07 -20.11
N LEU A 39 -24.34 8.54 -19.81
CA LEU A 39 -23.07 9.25 -19.84
C LEU A 39 -22.36 8.85 -21.13
N ASP A 40 -22.67 9.51 -22.24
CA ASP A 40 -22.16 9.18 -23.58
C ASP A 40 -20.65 8.85 -23.55
N GLY A 41 -20.28 7.67 -24.06
CA GLY A 41 -18.93 7.08 -23.99
C GLY A 41 -18.65 6.21 -22.76
N PHE A 42 -18.99 6.66 -21.55
CA PHE A 42 -18.76 5.87 -20.32
C PHE A 42 -19.79 4.76 -20.17
N THR A 43 -21.06 5.03 -20.51
CA THR A 43 -22.09 4.00 -20.60
C THR A 43 -21.78 2.98 -21.68
N ASP A 44 -21.20 3.37 -22.81
CA ASP A 44 -20.88 2.43 -23.90
C ASP A 44 -19.84 1.37 -23.48
N LEU A 45 -18.82 1.78 -22.73
CA LEU A 45 -17.85 0.85 -22.13
C LEU A 45 -18.52 -0.09 -21.12
N ILE A 46 -19.43 0.43 -20.30
CA ILE A 46 -20.17 -0.37 -19.32
C ILE A 46 -21.09 -1.38 -20.04
N TYR A 47 -21.82 -0.97 -21.08
CA TYR A 47 -22.70 -1.85 -21.86
C TYR A 47 -21.92 -2.87 -22.70
N LEU A 48 -20.71 -2.54 -23.18
CA LEU A 48 -19.83 -3.50 -23.87
C LEU A 48 -19.45 -4.68 -22.96
N ILE A 49 -19.25 -4.39 -21.67
CA ILE A 49 -18.77 -5.34 -20.67
C ILE A 49 -19.93 -6.01 -19.90
N SER A 50 -21.15 -5.46 -20.00
CA SER A 50 -22.46 -5.93 -19.53
C SER A 50 -22.45 -7.08 -18.50
N GLY A 51 -22.25 -8.33 -18.94
CA GLY A 51 -22.31 -9.53 -18.08
C GLY A 51 -21.19 -9.63 -17.03
N TYR A 52 -20.05 -8.98 -17.25
CA TYR A 52 -18.90 -9.02 -16.34
C TYR A 52 -18.90 -7.89 -15.31
N ASN A 53 -19.75 -6.88 -15.45
CA ASN A 53 -19.74 -5.71 -14.55
C ASN A 53 -20.00 -6.09 -13.08
N TYR A 54 -20.84 -7.10 -12.81
CA TYR A 54 -21.06 -7.63 -11.47
C TYR A 54 -19.80 -8.28 -10.88
N TRP A 55 -19.06 -9.04 -11.69
CA TRP A 55 -17.80 -9.65 -11.29
C TRP A 55 -16.70 -8.60 -11.09
N LEU A 56 -16.61 -7.63 -12.00
CA LEU A 56 -15.66 -6.51 -11.90
C LEU A 56 -15.93 -5.63 -10.69
N PHE A 57 -17.19 -5.43 -10.32
CA PHE A 57 -17.57 -4.74 -9.10
C PHE A 57 -17.06 -5.48 -7.85
N GLY A 58 -17.31 -6.80 -7.78
CA GLY A 58 -16.83 -7.64 -6.68
C GLY A 58 -15.29 -7.64 -6.57
N ILE A 59 -14.60 -7.79 -7.70
CA ILE A 59 -13.14 -7.71 -7.77
C ILE A 59 -12.63 -6.32 -7.37
N GLY A 60 -13.31 -5.25 -7.80
CA GLY A 60 -13.01 -3.88 -7.43
C GLY A 60 -13.05 -3.68 -5.92
N ILE A 61 -14.09 -4.17 -5.24
CA ILE A 61 -14.20 -4.09 -3.77
C ILE A 61 -13.06 -4.84 -3.09
N LEU A 62 -12.72 -6.05 -3.55
CA LEU A 62 -11.62 -6.83 -3.00
C LEU A 62 -10.28 -6.11 -3.18
N LEU A 63 -10.02 -5.58 -4.37
CA LEU A 63 -8.81 -4.81 -4.67
C LEU A 63 -8.70 -3.55 -3.81
N LEU A 64 -9.81 -2.85 -3.58
CA LEU A 64 -9.84 -1.71 -2.66
C LEU A 64 -9.50 -2.14 -1.23
N GLY A 65 -10.15 -3.17 -0.71
CA GLY A 65 -9.91 -3.66 0.65
C GLY A 65 -8.45 -4.05 0.87
N ILE A 66 -7.88 -4.83 -0.06
CA ILE A 66 -6.48 -5.26 -0.01
C ILE A 66 -5.54 -4.06 -0.11
N SER A 67 -5.78 -3.14 -1.06
CA SER A 67 -4.90 -1.99 -1.28
C SER A 67 -4.90 -1.04 -0.09
N ILE A 68 -6.08 -0.74 0.47
CA ILE A 68 -6.22 0.10 1.66
C ILE A 68 -5.48 -0.55 2.84
N TRP A 69 -5.67 -1.85 3.05
CA TRP A 69 -5.01 -2.57 4.13
C TRP A 69 -3.48 -2.53 4.02
N TYR A 70 -2.94 -2.79 2.83
CA TYR A 70 -1.49 -2.71 2.58
C TYR A 70 -0.93 -1.31 2.79
N ILE A 71 -1.64 -0.29 2.32
CA ILE A 71 -1.23 1.11 2.51
C ILE A 71 -1.21 1.43 4.00
N PHE A 72 -2.25 1.06 4.75
CA PHE A 72 -2.33 1.29 6.19
C PHE A 72 -1.20 0.59 6.96
N ASP A 73 -0.93 -0.68 6.65
CA ASP A 73 0.18 -1.44 7.26
C ASP A 73 1.54 -0.78 6.97
N PHE A 74 1.76 -0.31 5.73
CA PHE A 74 2.97 0.42 5.36
C PHE A 74 3.16 1.68 6.21
N TYR A 75 2.11 2.51 6.35
CA TYR A 75 2.18 3.72 7.16
C TYR A 75 2.40 3.43 8.65
N ARG A 76 1.78 2.38 9.19
CA ARG A 76 1.99 1.92 10.56
C ARG A 76 3.44 1.52 10.79
N LYS A 77 4.01 0.65 9.94
CA LYS A 77 5.42 0.22 10.03
C LYS A 77 6.38 1.40 9.87
N LYS A 78 6.12 2.30 8.93
CA LYS A 78 6.92 3.53 8.73
C LYS A 78 6.93 4.40 9.99
N LYS A 79 5.77 4.63 10.60
CA LYS A 79 5.65 5.44 11.82
C LYS A 79 6.43 4.82 12.98
N PHE A 80 6.24 3.52 13.21
CA PHE A 80 6.96 2.76 14.25
C PHE A 80 8.49 2.88 14.10
N VAL A 81 9.00 2.66 12.88
CA VAL A 81 10.43 2.76 12.61
C VAL A 81 10.94 4.18 12.85
N LEU A 82 10.22 5.21 12.42
CA LEU A 82 10.63 6.60 12.62
C LEU A 82 10.60 7.03 14.09
N GLU A 83 9.68 6.50 14.89
CA GLU A 83 9.64 6.74 16.34
C GLU A 83 10.84 6.09 17.03
N GLU A 84 11.14 4.84 16.71
CA GLU A 84 12.23 4.12 17.37
C GLU A 84 13.62 4.65 16.93
N LEU A 85 13.76 5.16 15.70
CA LEU A 85 14.99 5.83 15.25
C LEU A 85 15.24 7.17 15.96
N LYS A 86 14.20 7.81 16.50
CA LYS A 86 14.33 9.06 17.29
C LYS A 86 14.74 8.80 18.74
N THR A 87 14.64 7.57 19.24
CA THR A 87 15.05 7.24 20.59
C THR A 87 16.58 7.27 20.70
N ASP A 88 17.10 8.05 21.66
CA ASP A 88 18.54 8.15 21.93
C ASP A 88 19.03 7.16 23.00
N LYS A 89 18.10 6.48 23.68
CA LYS A 89 18.45 5.48 24.69
C LYS A 89 18.79 4.14 24.05
N ARG A 90 20.08 3.78 24.12
CA ARG A 90 20.62 2.49 23.65
C ARG A 90 19.85 1.27 24.20
N SER A 91 19.46 1.30 25.48
CA SER A 91 18.77 0.18 26.14
C SER A 91 17.34 -0.03 25.64
N GLU A 92 16.62 1.05 25.32
CA GLU A 92 15.27 0.96 24.75
C GLU A 92 15.33 0.44 23.31
N PHE A 93 16.28 0.95 22.51
CA PHE A 93 16.49 0.50 21.13
C PHE A 93 16.89 -0.98 21.04
N ILE A 94 17.75 -1.48 21.92
CA ILE A 94 18.15 -2.90 21.95
C ILE A 94 16.96 -3.81 22.24
N LYS A 95 15.98 -3.39 23.07
CA LYS A 95 14.82 -4.25 23.36
C LYS A 95 13.95 -4.48 22.13
N LYS A 96 13.85 -3.50 21.24
CA LYS A 96 12.97 -3.55 20.05
C LYS A 96 13.71 -3.71 18.72
N HIS A 97 15.03 -3.86 18.74
CA HIS A 97 15.84 -3.86 17.51
C HIS A 97 15.39 -4.90 16.48
N LEU A 98 14.97 -6.10 16.92
CA LEU A 98 14.47 -7.16 16.03
C LEU A 98 13.17 -6.75 15.32
N GLU A 99 12.25 -6.11 16.04
CA GLU A 99 10.97 -5.64 15.50
C GLU A 99 11.19 -4.51 14.49
N VAL A 100 12.10 -3.58 14.79
CA VAL A 100 12.47 -2.49 13.88
C VAL A 100 13.12 -3.05 12.63
N GLU A 101 14.07 -3.97 12.79
CA GLU A 101 14.80 -4.57 11.68
C GLU A 101 13.86 -5.37 10.77
N ASP A 102 12.88 -6.06 11.34
CA ASP A 102 11.85 -6.75 10.56
C ASP A 102 10.90 -5.77 9.85
N ALA A 103 10.43 -4.72 10.52
CA ALA A 103 9.62 -3.68 9.90
C ALA A 103 10.35 -2.99 8.74
N VAL A 104 11.64 -2.68 8.90
CA VAL A 104 12.49 -2.06 7.88
C VAL A 104 12.70 -2.95 6.66
N LYS A 105 12.63 -4.29 6.78
CA LYS A 105 12.70 -5.18 5.60
C LYS A 105 11.57 -4.93 4.61
N TYR A 106 10.41 -4.47 5.07
CA TYR A 106 9.25 -4.19 4.22
C TYR A 106 9.19 -2.72 3.75
N LEU A 107 10.00 -1.84 4.35
CA LEU A 107 10.05 -0.42 4.00
C LEU A 107 11.10 -0.13 2.93
N GLN A 108 11.03 1.08 2.35
CA GLN A 108 11.99 1.55 1.34
C GLN A 108 13.45 1.50 1.83
N SER A 109 14.38 1.43 0.89
CA SER A 109 15.82 1.30 1.19
C SER A 109 16.39 2.45 2.05
N LYS A 110 15.75 3.62 2.03
CA LYS A 110 16.06 4.77 2.89
C LYS A 110 15.98 4.42 4.38
N TYR A 111 14.92 3.76 4.83
CA TYR A 111 14.74 3.40 6.25
C TYR A 111 15.79 2.38 6.71
N LYS A 112 16.25 1.52 5.80
CA LYS A 112 17.36 0.62 6.09
C LYS A 112 18.66 1.37 6.31
N LYS A 113 18.97 2.38 5.49
CA LYS A 113 20.17 3.21 5.69
C LYS A 113 20.12 3.95 7.03
N MET A 114 18.97 4.54 7.36
CA MET A 114 18.77 5.23 8.64
C MET A 114 18.95 4.30 9.84
N LEU A 115 18.50 3.04 9.73
CA LEU A 115 18.70 2.04 10.78
C LEU A 115 20.17 1.69 10.97
N GLU A 116 20.91 1.49 9.88
CA GLU A 116 22.36 1.20 9.91
C GLU A 116 23.15 2.38 10.50
N GLU A 117 22.79 3.61 10.16
CA GLU A 117 23.37 4.83 10.74
C GLU A 117 23.13 4.89 12.25
N LYS A 118 21.89 4.67 12.71
CA LYS A 118 21.57 4.65 14.14
C LYS A 118 22.29 3.54 14.90
N LYS A 119 22.42 2.34 14.31
CA LYS A 119 23.21 1.24 14.91
C LYS A 119 24.68 1.62 15.08
N ARG A 120 25.27 2.31 14.10
CA ARG A 120 26.65 2.82 14.18
C ARG A 120 26.80 3.87 15.28
N GLU A 121 25.88 4.83 15.37
CA GLU A 121 25.87 5.85 16.43
C GLU A 121 25.82 5.21 17.82
N LEU A 122 24.93 4.22 18.01
CA LEU A 122 24.73 3.55 19.29
C LEU A 122 25.75 2.43 19.58
N LYS A 123 26.73 2.21 18.68
CA LYS A 123 27.72 1.13 18.75
C LYS A 123 27.06 -0.23 19.02
N ILE A 124 26.01 -0.54 18.27
CA ILE A 124 25.29 -1.82 18.31
C ILE A 124 25.74 -2.62 17.08
N LYS A 125 26.13 -3.88 17.29
CA LYS A 125 26.51 -4.80 16.20
C LYS A 125 25.30 -5.26 15.39
#